data_AF-K1TTQ1-F1
#
_entry.id   AF-K1TTQ1-F1
#
_cell.length_a   1.000
_cell.length_b   1.000
_cell.length_c   1.000
_cell.angle_alpha   90.00
_cell.angle_beta   90.00
_cell.angle_gamma   90.00
#
_symmetry.space_group_name_H-M   'P 1'
#
loop_
_entity.id
_entity.type
_entity.pdbx_description
1 polymer ?
#
loop_
_entity_poly.entity_id
_entity_poly.type
_entity_poly.pdbx_seq_one_letter_code
_entity_poly.pdbx_strand_id
1 'polypeptide(L)'
;NNYGLGTITDKNEAIKACLRERQVELAYEGKRYWDLWRWMLYNDDASDNNTTCTTLGIEPLNGTARVGKYLQVKDYDGKADPLVSVIADFEPVDVDNAADLQAEMNRLGEFWSQHFVLQDRETPVDNVNGQEAVISWQENYYLSGLPSNVLNMNPWLEQSKGWLDYYESEGTLDARK
;
A
#
# COMPACT_ATOMS: atom_id res chain seq x y z
N ASN A 1 18.67 -4.96 -18.72
CA ASN A 1 19.17 -6.34 -18.50
C ASN A 1 19.04 -6.89 -17.08
N ASN A 2 18.25 -6.30 -16.18
CA ASN A 2 18.00 -6.89 -14.85
C ASN A 2 16.50 -7.11 -14.55
N TYR A 3 15.65 -7.21 -15.58
CA TYR A 3 14.20 -7.39 -15.41
C TYR A 3 13.54 -6.40 -14.42
N GLY A 4 13.98 -5.13 -14.43
CA GLY A 4 13.47 -4.11 -13.50
C GLY A 4 14.11 -4.12 -12.10
N LEU A 5 14.85 -5.16 -11.75
CA LEU A 5 15.58 -5.26 -10.49
C LEU A 5 16.86 -4.42 -10.57
N GLY A 6 17.13 -3.58 -9.57
CA GLY A 6 18.37 -2.79 -9.50
C GLY A 6 19.63 -3.65 -9.32
N THR A 7 20.76 -3.02 -9.03
CA THR A 7 21.95 -3.75 -8.56
C THR A 7 21.74 -4.09 -7.09
N ILE A 8 21.36 -5.34 -6.80
CA ILE A 8 21.16 -5.82 -5.43
C ILE A 8 22.52 -6.18 -4.83
N THR A 9 22.86 -5.55 -3.71
CA THR A 9 24.15 -5.69 -3.04
C THR A 9 24.04 -6.42 -1.70
N ASP A 10 22.86 -6.47 -1.09
CA ASP A 10 22.61 -7.21 0.15
C ASP A 10 21.25 -7.91 0.22
N LYS A 11 21.05 -8.70 1.29
CA LYS A 11 19.83 -9.50 1.53
C LYS A 11 18.58 -8.64 1.75
N ASN A 12 18.69 -7.52 2.45
CA ASN A 12 17.57 -6.65 2.75
C ASN A 12 17.11 -5.93 1.47
N GLU A 13 18.05 -5.52 0.61
CA GLU A 13 17.74 -5.01 -0.73
C GLU A 13 17.01 -6.06 -1.58
N ALA A 14 17.42 -7.33 -1.53
CA ALA A 14 16.73 -8.41 -2.22
C ALA A 14 15.30 -8.61 -1.71
N ILE A 15 15.10 -8.60 -0.39
CA ILE A 15 13.76 -8.73 0.23
C ILE A 15 12.88 -7.54 -0.13
N LYS A 16 13.41 -6.31 -0.05
CA LYS A 16 12.71 -5.08 -0.45
C LYS A 16 12.26 -5.16 -1.91
N ALA A 17 13.14 -5.60 -2.81
CA ALA A 17 12.81 -5.78 -4.21
C ALA A 17 11.68 -6.80 -4.40
N CYS A 18 11.76 -7.97 -3.76
CA CYS A 18 10.69 -8.97 -3.80
C CYS A 18 9.35 -8.44 -3.26
N LEU A 19 9.35 -7.68 -2.17
CA LEU A 19 8.13 -7.08 -1.62
C LEU A 19 7.54 -6.01 -2.54
N ARG A 20 8.39 -5.26 -3.23
CA ARG A 20 7.97 -4.27 -4.23
C ARG A 20 7.34 -4.95 -5.44
N GLU A 21 7.97 -5.99 -5.98
CA GLU A 21 7.40 -6.75 -7.10
C GLU A 21 6.06 -7.38 -6.73
N ARG A 22 5.95 -8.01 -5.55
CA ARG A 22 4.67 -8.55 -5.07
C ARG A 22 3.56 -7.49 -4.95
N GLN A 23 3.91 -6.26 -4.60
CA GLN A 23 2.95 -5.16 -4.52
C GLN A 23 2.37 -4.80 -5.90
N VAL A 24 3.19 -4.90 -6.95
CA VAL A 24 2.80 -4.60 -8.34
C VAL A 24 2.09 -5.81 -8.96
N GLU A 25 2.74 -6.97 -8.96
CA GLU A 25 2.28 -8.18 -9.63
C GLU A 25 0.99 -8.74 -9.02
N LEU A 26 0.83 -8.67 -7.70
CA LEU A 26 -0.34 -9.21 -6.98
C LEU A 26 -1.28 -8.09 -6.52
N ALA A 27 -1.24 -6.94 -7.20
CA ALA A 27 -2.11 -5.81 -6.91
C ALA A 27 -3.58 -6.24 -7.03
N TYR A 28 -4.40 -5.82 -6.06
CA TYR A 28 -5.84 -6.14 -5.99
C TYR A 28 -6.21 -7.63 -5.85
N GLU A 29 -5.24 -8.52 -5.60
CA GLU A 29 -5.49 -9.96 -5.33
C GLU A 29 -5.63 -10.31 -3.83
N GLY A 30 -5.84 -9.30 -2.99
CA GLY A 30 -5.98 -9.49 -1.53
C GLY A 30 -4.68 -9.92 -0.82
N LYS A 31 -3.52 -9.83 -1.47
CA LYS A 31 -2.23 -10.25 -0.88
C LYS A 31 -1.56 -9.17 -0.04
N ARG A 32 -1.80 -7.89 -0.36
CA ARG A 32 -1.11 -6.76 0.26
C ARG A 32 -1.31 -6.72 1.78
N TYR A 33 -2.52 -6.99 2.27
CA TYR A 33 -2.81 -7.05 3.70
C TYR A 33 -1.92 -8.07 4.42
N TRP A 34 -1.87 -9.30 3.91
CA TRP A 34 -1.06 -10.37 4.48
C TRP A 34 0.43 -10.09 4.39
N ASP A 35 0.89 -9.46 3.30
CA ASP A 35 2.29 -9.04 3.17
C ASP A 35 2.66 -7.98 4.21
N LEU A 36 1.82 -6.97 4.43
CA LEU A 36 2.07 -5.96 5.45
C LEU A 36 2.06 -6.55 6.86
N TRP A 37 1.11 -7.44 7.15
CA TRP A 37 0.96 -8.07 8.46
C TRP A 37 2.12 -9.00 8.78
N ARG A 38 2.44 -9.96 7.90
CA ARG A 38 3.48 -10.99 8.17
C ARG A 38 4.91 -10.44 8.16
N TRP A 39 5.14 -9.32 7.48
CA TRP A 39 6.44 -8.64 7.45
C TRP A 39 6.51 -7.43 8.38
N MET A 40 5.47 -7.19 9.18
CA MET A 40 5.43 -6.10 10.15
C MET A 40 5.71 -4.72 9.55
N LEU A 41 5.01 -4.40 8.45
CA LEU A 41 5.27 -3.20 7.63
C LEU A 41 4.31 -2.03 7.91
N TYR A 42 3.42 -2.13 8.90
CA TYR A 42 2.57 -1.00 9.28
C TYR A 42 3.34 0.04 10.10
N ASN A 43 4.32 -0.35 10.91
CA ASN A 43 5.06 0.48 11.85
C ASN A 43 6.38 -0.20 12.24
N ASP A 44 7.24 0.56 12.91
CA ASP A 44 8.39 0.06 13.68
C ASP A 44 8.19 0.46 15.16
N ASP A 45 8.61 -0.42 16.06
CA ASP A 45 8.75 -0.16 17.49
C ASP A 45 9.86 -1.06 18.07
N ALA A 46 11.02 -0.47 18.35
CA ALA A 46 12.16 -1.19 18.89
C ALA A 46 11.92 -1.75 20.30
N SER A 47 11.01 -1.16 21.09
CA SER A 47 10.63 -1.69 22.41
C SER A 47 9.81 -2.99 22.31
N ASP A 48 9.32 -3.26 21.12
CA ASP A 48 8.53 -4.42 20.73
C ASP A 48 9.26 -5.33 19.73
N ASN A 49 10.59 -5.19 19.61
CA ASN A 49 11.43 -5.98 18.70
C ASN A 49 11.01 -5.88 17.22
N ASN A 50 10.34 -4.79 16.83
CA ASN A 50 9.98 -4.53 15.45
C ASN A 50 10.79 -3.35 14.88
N THR A 51 11.76 -3.65 14.02
CA THR A 51 12.56 -2.65 13.30
C THR A 51 12.61 -2.95 11.80
N THR A 52 11.58 -3.66 11.30
CA THR A 52 11.58 -4.26 9.97
C THR A 52 11.57 -3.20 8.88
N CYS A 53 10.78 -2.13 9.03
CA CYS A 53 10.70 -1.05 8.05
C CYS A 53 12.07 -0.36 7.90
N THR A 54 12.69 0.02 9.02
CA THR A 54 14.04 0.61 9.05
C THR A 54 15.08 -0.34 8.47
N THR A 55 15.04 -1.62 8.84
CA THR A 55 16.00 -2.64 8.39
C THR A 55 15.93 -2.86 6.88
N LEU A 56 14.73 -2.81 6.30
CA LEU A 56 14.51 -2.96 4.86
C LEU A 56 14.55 -1.62 4.10
N GLY A 57 14.65 -0.48 4.79
CA GLY A 57 14.55 0.85 4.18
C GLY A 57 13.21 1.06 3.47
N ILE A 58 12.11 0.62 4.09
CA ILE A 58 10.73 0.79 3.63
C ILE A 58 10.04 1.76 4.58
N GLU A 59 9.30 2.73 4.04
CA GLU A 59 8.46 3.59 4.87
C GLU A 59 7.28 2.80 5.46
N PRO A 60 7.01 2.90 6.78
CA PRO A 60 5.85 2.26 7.38
C PRO A 60 4.54 2.71 6.76
N LEU A 61 3.53 1.82 6.72
CA LEU A 61 2.23 2.19 6.16
C LEU A 61 1.39 3.09 7.08
N ASN A 62 1.61 3.05 8.40
CA ASN A 62 0.93 3.94 9.34
C ASN A 62 1.18 5.41 8.98
N GLY A 63 0.18 6.24 9.23
CA GLY A 63 0.22 7.65 8.84
C GLY A 63 -0.22 7.91 7.39
N THR A 64 -0.37 6.87 6.57
CA THR A 64 -0.97 6.99 5.24
C THR A 64 -2.49 6.81 5.30
N ALA A 65 -3.17 7.29 4.27
CA ALA A 65 -4.61 7.13 4.07
C ALA A 65 -4.90 6.71 2.63
N ARG A 66 -6.10 6.16 2.40
CA ARG A 66 -6.53 5.83 1.03
C ARG A 66 -6.82 7.13 0.26
N VAL A 67 -5.99 7.41 -0.73
CA VAL A 67 -6.18 8.54 -1.63
C VAL A 67 -7.01 8.11 -2.83
N GLY A 68 -8.12 8.79 -3.07
CA GLY A 68 -8.87 8.72 -4.33
C GLY A 68 -8.80 10.05 -5.03
N LYS A 69 -8.64 10.02 -6.36
CA LYS A 69 -8.58 11.22 -7.21
C LYS A 69 -9.61 11.11 -8.33
N TYR A 70 -10.05 12.24 -8.83
CA TYR A 70 -10.82 12.32 -10.07
C TYR A 70 -9.87 12.47 -11.25
N LEU A 71 -10.10 11.69 -12.30
CA LEU A 71 -9.49 11.96 -13.59
C LEU A 71 -10.38 12.96 -14.32
N GLN A 72 -9.92 14.20 -14.41
CA GLN A 72 -10.66 15.29 -15.03
C GLN A 72 -10.04 15.69 -16.35
N VAL A 73 -10.88 16.02 -17.31
CA VAL A 73 -10.46 16.69 -18.54
C VAL A 73 -10.16 18.14 -18.19
N LYS A 74 -8.99 18.62 -18.59
CA LYS A 74 -8.60 20.02 -18.39
C LYS A 74 -9.50 20.94 -19.21
N ASP A 75 -9.72 22.14 -18.68
CA ASP A 75 -10.48 23.22 -19.33
C ASP A 75 -11.94 22.87 -19.71
N TYR A 76 -12.51 21.80 -19.14
CA TYR A 76 -13.91 21.46 -19.37
C TYR A 76 -14.85 22.46 -18.68
N ASP A 77 -15.71 23.10 -19.47
CA ASP A 77 -16.64 24.13 -19.00
C ASP A 77 -18.02 23.59 -18.56
N GLY A 78 -18.16 22.25 -18.53
CA GLY A 78 -19.41 21.58 -18.17
C GLY A 78 -20.45 21.51 -19.29
N LYS A 79 -20.14 21.96 -20.50
CA LYS A 79 -21.10 22.00 -21.62
C LYS A 79 -20.76 21.01 -22.72
N ALA A 80 -19.64 21.21 -23.40
CA ALA A 80 -19.22 20.40 -24.54
C ALA A 80 -17.90 19.70 -24.21
N ASP A 81 -17.77 18.43 -24.60
CA ASP A 81 -16.53 17.68 -24.42
C ASP A 81 -15.40 18.34 -25.24
N PRO A 82 -14.35 18.87 -24.60
CA PRO A 82 -13.29 19.60 -25.27
C PRO A 82 -12.35 18.67 -26.03
N LEU A 83 -12.46 17.34 -25.86
CA LEU A 83 -11.59 16.37 -26.52
C LEU A 83 -12.19 15.81 -27.81
N VAL A 84 -13.42 16.18 -28.20
CA VAL A 84 -14.10 15.61 -29.37
C VAL A 84 -13.25 15.70 -30.64
N SER A 85 -12.69 16.87 -30.94
CA SER A 85 -11.82 17.04 -32.12
C SER A 85 -10.44 16.44 -31.91
N VAL A 86 -9.90 16.52 -30.69
CA VAL A 86 -8.54 16.07 -30.37
C VAL A 86 -8.43 14.53 -30.46
N ILE A 87 -9.46 13.81 -29.99
CA ILE A 87 -9.52 12.35 -30.07
C ILE A 87 -9.65 11.89 -31.52
N ALA A 88 -10.40 12.61 -32.34
CA ALA A 88 -10.55 12.29 -33.76
C ALA A 88 -9.21 12.38 -34.53
N ASP A 89 -8.34 13.29 -34.11
CA ASP A 89 -7.00 13.48 -34.69
C ASP A 89 -5.91 12.65 -33.99
N PHE A 90 -6.24 11.94 -32.90
CA PHE A 90 -5.27 11.13 -32.17
C PHE A 90 -5.04 9.80 -32.88
N GLU A 91 -3.81 9.57 -33.32
CA GLU A 91 -3.41 8.30 -33.90
C GLU A 91 -3.36 7.22 -32.80
N PRO A 92 -4.12 6.10 -32.92
CA PRO A 92 -4.07 5.00 -31.97
C PRO A 92 -2.66 4.43 -31.83
N VAL A 93 -2.34 3.93 -30.64
CA VAL A 93 -1.07 3.24 -30.39
C VAL A 93 -1.19 1.81 -30.90
N ASP A 94 -0.22 1.37 -31.70
CA ASP A 94 -0.03 -0.02 -32.11
C ASP A 94 0.90 -0.73 -31.13
N VAL A 95 0.30 -1.48 -30.20
CA VAL A 95 1.05 -2.23 -29.18
C VAL A 95 1.87 -3.40 -29.76
N ASP A 96 1.62 -3.80 -31.00
CA ASP A 96 2.32 -4.90 -31.67
C ASP A 96 3.54 -4.41 -32.49
N ASN A 97 3.65 -3.12 -32.78
CA ASN A 97 4.80 -2.52 -33.46
C ASN A 97 5.93 -2.21 -32.48
N ALA A 98 6.72 -3.23 -32.15
CA ALA A 98 7.84 -3.12 -31.22
C ALA A 98 8.93 -2.10 -31.63
N ALA A 99 9.04 -1.75 -32.91
CA ALA A 99 10.03 -0.77 -33.38
C ALA A 99 9.69 0.66 -32.93
N ASP A 100 8.40 0.99 -32.88
CA ASP A 100 7.90 2.33 -32.57
C ASP A 100 7.20 2.43 -31.21
N LEU A 101 6.96 1.30 -30.53
CA LEU A 101 6.18 1.22 -29.28
C LEU A 101 6.60 2.26 -28.24
N GLN A 102 7.90 2.51 -28.05
CA GLN A 102 8.37 3.50 -27.07
C GLN A 102 7.96 4.93 -27.47
N ALA A 103 8.05 5.27 -28.75
CA ALA A 103 7.64 6.59 -29.25
C ALA A 103 6.11 6.75 -29.14
N GLU A 104 5.36 5.69 -29.43
CA GLU A 104 3.89 5.71 -29.31
C GLU A 104 3.41 5.79 -27.85
N MET A 105 4.07 5.08 -26.92
CA MET A 105 3.82 5.22 -25.48
C MET A 105 4.12 6.63 -24.98
N ASN A 106 5.19 7.26 -25.48
CA ASN A 106 5.49 8.65 -25.15
C ASN A 106 4.40 9.59 -25.69
N ARG A 107 3.96 9.42 -26.94
CA ARG A 107 2.85 10.20 -27.54
C ARG A 107 1.57 10.07 -26.72
N LEU A 108 1.23 8.85 -26.31
CA LEU A 108 0.08 8.60 -25.44
C LEU A 108 0.25 9.30 -24.09
N GLY A 109 1.43 9.20 -23.47
CA GLY A 109 1.74 9.88 -22.22
C GLY A 109 1.64 11.40 -22.31
N GLU A 110 2.11 11.99 -23.41
CA GLU A 110 1.97 13.42 -23.71
C GLU A 110 0.51 13.82 -23.86
N PHE A 111 -0.29 13.06 -24.61
CA PHE A 111 -1.73 13.29 -24.75
C PHE A 111 -2.43 13.29 -23.37
N TRP A 112 -2.21 12.26 -22.56
CA TRP A 112 -2.80 12.18 -21.22
C TRP A 112 -2.36 13.35 -20.34
N SER A 113 -1.07 13.67 -20.35
CA SER A 113 -0.52 14.78 -19.55
C SER A 113 -1.02 16.14 -20.01
N GLN A 114 -1.27 16.32 -21.32
CA GLN A 114 -1.77 17.56 -21.89
C GLN A 114 -3.24 17.77 -21.59
N HIS A 115 -4.06 16.72 -21.61
CA HIS A 115 -5.52 16.83 -21.59
C HIS A 115 -6.19 16.44 -20.27
N PHE A 116 -5.51 15.67 -19.41
CA PHE A 116 -6.09 15.20 -18.16
C PHE A 116 -5.30 15.64 -16.94
N VAL A 117 -6.00 15.76 -15.82
CA VAL A 117 -5.44 16.05 -14.51
C VAL A 117 -6.06 15.12 -13.47
N LEU A 118 -5.24 14.65 -12.53
CA LEU A 118 -5.72 13.97 -11.34
C LEU A 118 -6.04 15.02 -10.27
N GLN A 119 -7.32 15.30 -10.08
CA GLN A 119 -7.82 16.26 -9.10
C GLN A 119 -8.12 15.57 -7.78
N ASP A 120 -7.77 16.20 -6.67
CA ASP A 120 -8.17 15.73 -5.34
C ASP A 120 -9.69 15.78 -5.15
N ARG A 121 -10.19 14.87 -4.33
CA ARG A 121 -11.59 14.87 -3.94
C ARG A 121 -11.81 15.92 -2.86
N GLU A 122 -12.95 16.60 -2.90
CA GLU A 122 -13.38 17.51 -1.83
C GLU A 122 -13.58 16.77 -0.50
N THR A 123 -14.05 15.52 -0.57
CA THR A 123 -14.17 14.63 0.58
C THR A 123 -13.32 13.38 0.36
N PRO A 124 -12.45 13.02 1.33
CA PRO A 124 -11.67 11.80 1.28
C PRO A 124 -12.52 10.56 1.06
N VAL A 125 -11.93 9.54 0.43
CA VAL A 125 -12.64 8.29 0.11
C VAL A 125 -13.09 7.60 1.39
N ASP A 126 -12.16 7.44 2.33
CA ASP A 126 -12.47 7.09 3.72
C ASP A 126 -12.35 8.34 4.55
N ASN A 127 -13.44 8.74 5.19
CA ASN A 127 -13.43 9.92 6.04
C ASN A 127 -14.10 9.67 7.38
N VAL A 128 -13.55 10.30 8.40
CA VAL A 128 -14.16 10.43 9.73
C VAL A 128 -14.32 11.92 9.98
N ASN A 129 -15.57 12.39 10.04
CA ASN A 129 -15.89 13.81 10.21
C ASN A 129 -15.24 14.72 9.15
N GLY A 130 -15.17 14.28 7.89
CA GLY A 130 -14.61 15.06 6.78
C GLY A 130 -13.07 15.08 6.70
N GLN A 131 -12.37 14.39 7.60
CA GLN A 131 -10.92 14.21 7.55
C GLN A 131 -10.57 12.80 7.04
N GLU A 132 -9.39 12.65 6.44
CA GLU A 132 -8.93 11.35 5.94
C GLU A 132 -8.84 10.32 7.08
N ALA A 133 -9.34 9.10 6.85
CA ALA A 133 -9.15 8.00 7.77
C ALA A 133 -7.70 7.48 7.66
N VAL A 134 -6.85 7.93 8.59
CA VAL A 134 -5.44 7.56 8.65
C VAL A 134 -5.25 6.17 9.26
N ILE A 135 -4.38 5.37 8.66
CA ILE A 135 -4.01 4.04 9.18
C ILE A 135 -3.19 4.21 10.46
N SER A 136 -3.67 3.59 11.55
CA SER A 136 -3.11 3.66 12.91
C SER A 136 -2.97 2.28 13.56
N TRP A 137 -2.35 1.35 12.84
CA TRP A 137 -2.10 -0.01 13.31
C TRP A 137 -1.20 -0.03 14.55
N GLN A 138 -1.49 -0.89 15.52
CA GLN A 138 -0.71 -1.00 16.76
C GLN A 138 0.13 -2.29 16.77
N GLU A 139 1.23 -2.29 17.51
CA GLU A 139 2.16 -3.43 17.60
C GLU A 139 1.47 -4.73 18.03
N ASN A 140 0.57 -4.65 19.01
CA ASN A 140 -0.18 -5.80 19.51
C ASN A 140 -1.17 -6.38 18.48
N TYR A 141 -1.42 -5.71 17.35
CA TYR A 141 -2.30 -6.24 16.30
C TYR A 141 -1.59 -7.26 15.38
N TYR A 142 -0.25 -7.35 15.41
CA TYR A 142 0.49 -8.39 14.67
C TYR A 142 0.31 -9.79 15.25
N LEU A 143 -0.01 -9.88 16.55
CA LEU A 143 -0.35 -11.14 17.20
C LEU A 143 -1.60 -10.94 18.05
N SER A 144 -2.72 -11.51 17.59
CA SER A 144 -3.99 -11.38 18.30
C SER A 144 -3.93 -11.94 19.73
N GLY A 145 -4.65 -11.29 20.63
CA GLY A 145 -4.86 -11.81 21.98
C GLY A 145 -5.80 -13.02 21.99
N LEU A 146 -5.63 -13.88 22.99
CA LEU A 146 -6.51 -15.01 23.24
C LEU A 146 -7.76 -14.55 24.02
N PRO A 147 -8.96 -15.05 23.69
CA PRO A 147 -10.17 -14.75 24.45
C PRO A 147 -10.10 -15.19 25.92
N SER A 148 -10.68 -14.40 26.82
CA SER A 148 -10.59 -14.63 28.29
C SER A 148 -11.12 -15.99 28.73
N ASN A 149 -12.14 -16.54 28.06
CA ASN A 149 -12.66 -17.88 28.36
C ASN A 149 -11.66 -18.99 28.00
N VAL A 150 -10.89 -18.83 26.92
CA VAL A 150 -9.83 -19.78 26.53
C VAL A 150 -8.73 -19.80 27.58
N LEU A 151 -8.31 -18.62 28.06
CA LEU A 151 -7.28 -18.49 29.10
C LEU A 151 -7.76 -19.00 30.46
N ASN A 152 -9.01 -18.77 30.83
CA ASN A 152 -9.59 -19.31 32.06
C ASN A 152 -9.63 -20.85 32.05
N MET A 153 -10.04 -21.45 30.92
CA MET A 153 -10.07 -22.90 30.76
C MET A 153 -8.67 -23.51 30.65
N ASN A 154 -7.66 -22.73 30.24
CA ASN A 154 -6.30 -23.19 30.02
C ASN A 154 -5.29 -22.24 30.69
N PRO A 155 -5.14 -22.28 32.03
CA PRO A 155 -4.28 -21.34 32.77
C PRO A 155 -2.78 -21.45 32.43
N TRP A 156 -2.39 -22.47 31.67
CA TRP A 156 -1.03 -22.70 31.21
C TRP A 156 -0.71 -21.98 29.89
N LEU A 157 -1.71 -21.47 29.17
CA LEU A 157 -1.49 -20.66 27.96
C LEU A 157 -1.07 -19.24 28.35
N GLU A 158 0.01 -18.77 27.75
CA GLU A 158 0.45 -17.39 27.87
C GLU A 158 -0.36 -16.47 26.94
N GLN A 159 -0.68 -15.26 27.41
CA GLN A 159 -1.33 -14.23 26.59
C GLN A 159 -0.29 -13.47 25.75
N SER A 160 -0.70 -13.07 24.54
CA SER A 160 0.08 -12.24 23.61
C SER A 160 0.39 -10.87 24.21
N LYS A 161 1.61 -10.37 24.02
CA LYS A 161 2.02 -9.03 24.49
C LYS A 161 1.08 -7.93 23.98
N GLY A 162 0.74 -6.98 24.86
CA GLY A 162 -0.19 -5.89 24.56
C GLY A 162 -1.67 -6.25 24.61
N TRP A 163 -2.01 -7.45 25.09
CA TRP A 163 -3.37 -7.88 25.42
C TRP A 163 -3.44 -8.28 26.90
N LEU A 164 -4.59 -8.07 27.53
CA LEU A 164 -4.82 -8.49 28.91
C LEU A 164 -5.25 -9.96 28.96
N ASP A 165 -4.79 -10.68 29.98
CA ASP A 165 -5.20 -12.05 30.27
C ASP A 165 -6.55 -12.10 31.02
N TYR A 166 -6.95 -13.29 31.48
CA TYR A 166 -8.19 -13.46 32.26
C TYR A 166 -8.18 -12.71 33.61
N TYR A 167 -7.00 -12.49 34.19
CA TYR A 167 -6.80 -11.83 35.48
C TYR A 167 -6.42 -10.35 35.32
N GLU A 168 -6.66 -9.76 34.15
CA GLU A 168 -6.31 -8.37 33.81
C GLU A 168 -4.81 -8.07 33.87
N SER A 169 -3.97 -9.10 33.80
CA SER A 169 -2.52 -8.97 33.73
C SER A 169 -2.06 -8.83 32.27
N GLU A 170 -0.97 -8.10 32.03
CA GLU A 170 -0.40 -7.96 30.70
C GLU A 170 0.17 -9.29 30.17
N GLY A 171 -0.15 -9.61 28.92
CA GLY A 171 0.45 -10.75 28.23
C GLY A 171 1.95 -10.57 27.99
N THR A 172 2.66 -11.69 27.95
CA THR A 172 4.13 -11.74 27.85
C THR A 172 4.63 -12.46 26.60
N LEU A 173 3.77 -13.16 25.88
CA LEU A 173 4.15 -13.91 24.69
C LEU A 173 4.46 -12.96 23.55
N ASP A 174 5.69 -13.05 23.04
CA ASP A 174 6.15 -12.33 21.86
C ASP A 174 6.58 -13.33 20.78
N ALA A 175 5.79 -13.43 19.70
CA ALA A 175 6.05 -14.35 18.59
C ALA A 175 7.10 -13.82 17.59
N ARG A 176 7.69 -12.64 17.84
CA ARG A 176 8.67 -11.98 16.96
C ARG A 176 10.12 -12.35 17.31
N LYS A 177 10.32 -13.19 18.33
CA LYS A 177 11.64 -13.68 18.79
C LYS A 177 12.19 -14.82 17.96
#